data_AF-A0A256J6E0-F1
#
_entry.id   AF-A0A256J6E0-F1
#
_cell.length_a   1.000
_cell.length_b   1.000
_cell.length_c   1.000
_cell.angle_alpha   90.00
_cell.angle_beta   90.00
_cell.angle_gamma   90.00
#
_symmetry.space_group_name_H-M   'P 1'
#
loop_
_entity.id
_entity.type
_entity.pdbx_description
1 polymer ?
#
loop_
_entity_poly.entity_id
_entity_poly.type
_entity_poly.pdbx_seq_one_letter_code
_entity_poly.pdbx_strand_id
1 'polypeptide(L)' 'MSDADASADLGSTIAALTVAFALVTLVAGTLLGFNWTQAVLLGGFAGVVAAASAWLTGR' A
#
# COMPACT_ATOMS: atom_id res chain seq x y z
N MET A 1 8.80 -14.96 18.58
CA MET A 1 8.53 -14.96 17.13
C MET A 1 9.68 -15.67 16.46
N SER A 2 9.39 -16.60 15.55
CA SER A 2 10.42 -17.24 14.74
C SER A 2 10.72 -16.36 13.51
N ASP A 3 11.89 -16.52 12.88
CA ASP A 3 12.23 -15.80 11.64
C ASP A 3 11.22 -16.06 10.51
N ALA A 4 10.58 -17.23 10.51
CA ALA A 4 9.54 -17.57 9.54
C ALA A 4 8.28 -16.72 9.71
N ASP A 5 7.86 -16.45 10.97
CA ASP A 5 6.70 -15.61 11.26
C ASP A 5 6.96 -14.15 10.84
N ALA A 6 8.17 -13.63 11.14
CA ALA A 6 8.57 -12.27 10.76
C ALA A 6 8.62 -12.11 9.22
N SER A 7 9.10 -13.13 8.51
CA SER A 7 9.14 -13.12 7.05
C SER A 7 7.75 -13.16 6.42
N ALA A 8 6.82 -13.91 6.99
CA ALA A 8 5.43 -13.96 6.53
C ALA A 8 4.70 -12.63 6.74
N ASP A 9 4.90 -11.99 7.89
CA ASP A 9 4.33 -10.68 8.23
C ASP A 9 4.84 -9.56 7.30
N LEU A 10 6.14 -9.58 6.99
CA LEU A 10 6.76 -8.67 6.03
C LEU A 10 6.20 -8.90 4.61
N GLY A 11 6.04 -10.15 4.19
CA GLY A 11 5.45 -10.51 2.90
C GLY A 11 4.00 -10.00 2.77
N SER A 12 3.20 -10.16 3.81
CA SER A 12 1.83 -9.65 3.89
C SER A 12 1.79 -8.12 3.77
N THR A 13 2.68 -7.42 4.50
CA THR A 13 2.80 -5.97 4.46
C THR A 13 3.18 -5.46 3.08
N ILE A 14 4.14 -6.09 2.41
CA ILE A 14 4.56 -5.72 1.04
C ILE A 14 3.43 -5.95 0.04
N ALA A 15 2.69 -7.06 0.16
CA ALA A 15 1.56 -7.35 -0.70
C ALA A 15 0.45 -6.29 -0.54
N ALA A 16 0.10 -5.95 0.70
CA ALA A 16 -0.87 -4.90 1.01
C ALA A 16 -0.45 -3.54 0.47
N LEU A 17 0.83 -3.17 0.63
CA LEU A 17 1.41 -1.94 0.10
C LEU A 17 1.28 -1.86 -1.43
N THR A 18 1.64 -2.95 -2.11
CA THR A 18 1.63 -3.05 -3.56
C THR A 18 0.20 -2.95 -4.11
N VAL A 19 -0.75 -3.65 -3.48
CA VAL A 19 -2.16 -3.62 -3.86
C VAL A 19 -2.75 -2.23 -3.64
N ALA A 20 -2.49 -1.61 -2.49
CA ALA A 20 -2.97 -0.25 -2.19
C ALA A 20 -2.42 0.77 -3.19
N PHE A 21 -1.11 0.73 -3.47
CA PHE A 21 -0.48 1.59 -4.46
C PHE A 21 -1.11 1.40 -5.85
N ALA A 22 -1.15 0.17 -6.34
CA ALA A 22 -1.61 -0.13 -7.69
C ALA A 22 -3.09 0.26 -7.90
N LEU A 23 -3.97 -0.12 -6.97
CA LEU A 23 -5.39 0.20 -7.07
C LEU A 23 -5.64 1.69 -7.04
N VAL A 24 -5.06 2.41 -6.08
CA VAL A 24 -5.30 3.84 -5.93
C VAL A 24 -4.70 4.63 -7.09
N THR A 25 -3.49 4.30 -7.54
CA THR A 25 -2.89 4.96 -8.70
C THR A 25 -3.68 4.71 -9.98
N LEU A 26 -4.11 3.48 -10.24
CA LEU A 26 -4.89 3.19 -11.44
C LEU A 26 -6.26 3.85 -11.40
N VAL A 27 -6.98 3.78 -10.29
CA VAL A 27 -8.28 4.45 -10.14
C VAL A 27 -8.13 5.96 -10.32
N ALA A 28 -7.15 6.58 -9.66
CA ALA A 28 -6.93 8.02 -9.76
C ALA A 28 -6.56 8.46 -11.19
N GLY A 29 -5.63 7.74 -11.82
CA GLY A 29 -5.09 8.11 -13.13
C GLY A 29 -5.99 7.74 -14.32
N THR A 30 -6.82 6.71 -14.18
CA THR A 30 -7.65 6.21 -15.30
C THR A 30 -9.14 6.55 -15.15
N LEU A 31 -9.66 6.66 -13.93
CA LEU A 31 -11.09 6.85 -13.68
C LEU A 31 -11.44 8.24 -13.14
N LEU A 32 -10.54 8.88 -12.40
CA LEU A 32 -10.83 10.16 -11.72
C LEU A 32 -10.20 11.38 -12.40
N GLY A 33 -9.43 11.19 -13.47
CA GLY A 33 -8.87 12.28 -14.28
C GLY A 33 -7.70 13.03 -13.63
N PHE A 34 -7.09 12.48 -12.57
CA PHE A 34 -5.82 13.00 -12.07
C PHE A 34 -4.74 12.81 -13.14
N ASN A 35 -3.80 13.75 -13.23
CA ASN A 35 -2.62 13.49 -14.05
C ASN A 35 -1.79 12.34 -13.44
N TRP A 36 -0.98 11.68 -14.28
CA TRP A 36 -0.26 10.47 -13.86
C TRP A 36 0.63 10.69 -12.63
N THR A 37 1.31 11.84 -12.55
CA THR A 37 2.14 12.19 -11.39
C THR A 37 1.31 12.34 -10.11
N GLN A 38 0.16 13.02 -10.17
CA GLN A 38 -0.76 13.14 -9.02
C GLN A 38 -1.30 11.77 -8.59
N ALA A 39 -1.65 10.91 -9.55
CA ALA A 39 -2.15 9.57 -9.29
C ALA A 39 -1.09 8.67 -8.61
N VAL A 40 0.17 8.75 -9.05
CA VAL A 40 1.30 8.04 -8.43
C VAL A 40 1.55 8.54 -7.00
N LEU A 41 1.52 9.86 -6.78
CA LEU A 41 1.69 10.45 -5.44
C LEU A 41 0.55 10.01 -4.49
N LEU A 42 -0.69 10.00 -4.99
CA LEU A 42 -1.85 9.57 -4.21
C LEU A 42 -1.78 8.07 -3.86
N GLY A 43 -1.39 7.22 -4.82
CA GLY A 43 -1.16 5.80 -4.54
C GLY A 43 -0.01 5.56 -3.58
N GLY A 44 1.07 6.34 -3.67
CA GLY A 44 2.18 6.30 -2.72
C GLY A 44 1.72 6.63 -1.29
N PHE A 45 0.90 7.66 -1.13
CA PHE A 45 0.29 8.00 0.15
C PHE A 45 -0.62 6.89 0.69
N ALA A 46 -1.45 6.29 -0.16
CA ALA A 46 -2.28 5.15 0.22
C ALA A 46 -1.45 3.94 0.70
N GLY A 47 -0.29 3.70 0.08
CA GLY A 47 0.68 2.71 0.56
C GLY A 47 1.17 3.01 1.98
N VAL A 48 1.55 4.26 2.27
CA VAL A 48 1.97 4.66 3.63
C VAL A 48 0.86 4.42 4.65
N VAL A 49 -0.39 4.76 4.31
CA VAL A 49 -1.55 4.51 5.16
C VAL A 49 -1.75 3.02 5.41
N ALA A 50 -1.64 2.17 4.38
CA ALA A 50 -1.76 0.72 4.51
C ALA A 50 -0.71 0.13 5.46
N ALA A 51 0.56 0.55 5.34
CA ALA A 51 1.62 0.13 6.25
C ALA A 51 1.39 0.62 7.68
N ALA A 52 0.95 1.86 7.86
CA ALA A 52 0.63 2.41 9.18
C ALA A 52 -0.55 1.68 9.84
N SER A 53 -1.60 1.35 9.08
CA SER A 53 -2.73 0.55 9.55
C SER A 53 -2.30 -0.85 10.00
N ALA A 54 -1.46 -1.53 9.20
CA ALA A 54 -0.92 -2.83 9.58
C ALA A 54 -0.13 -2.77 10.89
N TRP A 55 0.70 -1.73 11.07
CA TRP A 55 1.44 -1.51 12.32
C TRP A 55 0.53 -1.21 13.52
N LEU A 56 -0.55 -0.45 13.32
CA LEU A 56 -1.53 -0.16 14.38
C LEU A 56 -2.34 -1.40 14.79
N THR A 57 -2.73 -2.22 13.83
CA THR A 57 -3.57 -3.41 14.08
C THR A 57 -2.76 -4.62 14.55
N GLY A 58 -1.48 -4.71 14.20
CA GLY A 58 -0.57 -5.75 14.67
C GLY A 58 0.01 -5.53 16.07
N ARG A 59 -0.39 -4.44 16.75
CA ARG A 59 0.02 -4.07 18.11
C ARG A 59 -1.06 -4.44 19.12
#